data_AF-A0A257AFK9-F1
#
_entry.id   AF-A0A257AFK9-F1
#
_cell.length_a   1.000
_cell.length_b   1.000
_cell.length_c   1.000
_cell.angle_alpha   90.00
_cell.angle_beta   90.00
_cell.angle_gamma   90.00
#
_symmetry.space_group_name_H-M   'P 1'
#
loop_
_entity.id
_entity.type
_entity.pdbx_description
1 polymer ?
#
loop_
_entity_poly.entity_id
_entity_poly.type
_entity_poly.pdbx_seq_one_letter_code
_entity_poly.pdbx_strand_id
1 'polypeptide(L)' 'GEDVSLDELAERTEGYTGADIAALCREAALAALRENINSKEVKMKHFLKALEKVKASLTKYDIEEFERRAKEIKRMIGG' A
#
# COMPACT_ATOMS: atom_id res chain seq x y z
N GLY A 1 6.16 3.27 -15.41
CA GLY A 1 7.46 3.02 -16.07
C GLY A 1 7.54 1.55 -16.35
N GLU A 2 8.15 1.17 -17.46
CA GLU A 2 8.19 -0.24 -17.91
C GLU A 2 8.88 -1.18 -16.90
N ASP A 3 9.68 -0.63 -15.98
CA ASP A 3 10.37 -1.34 -14.90
C ASP A 3 9.51 -1.62 -13.65
N VAL A 4 8.32 -1.03 -13.51
CA VAL A 4 7.49 -1.19 -12.29
C VAL A 4 6.40 -2.24 -12.50
N SER A 5 6.49 -3.35 -11.75
CA SER A 5 5.45 -4.38 -11.73
C SER A 5 4.33 -3.99 -10.75
N LEU A 6 3.15 -3.69 -11.29
CA LEU A 6 1.97 -3.40 -10.45
C LEU A 6 1.42 -4.65 -9.77
N ASP A 7 1.54 -5.82 -10.41
CA ASP A 7 1.10 -7.09 -9.85
C ASP A 7 1.94 -7.45 -8.61
N GLU A 8 3.26 -7.27 -8.68
CA GLU A 8 4.13 -7.49 -7.51
C GLU A 8 3.84 -6.50 -6.39
N LEU A 9 3.53 -5.23 -6.72
CA LEU A 9 3.13 -4.26 -5.70
C LEU A 9 1.80 -4.63 -5.05
N ALA A 10 0.82 -5.11 -5.81
CA ALA A 10 -0.44 -5.59 -5.28
C ALA A 10 -0.24 -6.75 -4.30
N GLU A 11 0.59 -7.73 -4.64
CA GLU A 11 0.93 -8.87 -3.76
C GLU A 11 1.63 -8.41 -2.47
N ARG A 12 2.54 -7.44 -2.55
CA ARG A 12 3.31 -6.95 -1.39
C ARG A 12 2.55 -5.98 -0.49
N THR A 13 1.39 -5.48 -0.91
CA THR A 13 0.64 -4.43 -0.21
C THR A 13 -0.66 -4.96 0.41
N GLU A 14 -0.75 -6.26 0.68
CA GLU A 14 -1.82 -6.82 1.49
C GLU A 14 -1.92 -6.10 2.85
N GLY A 15 -3.14 -5.69 3.22
CA GLY A 15 -3.40 -4.92 4.44
C GLY A 15 -3.11 -3.41 4.34
N TYR A 16 -2.65 -2.91 3.20
CA TYR A 16 -2.49 -1.47 3.01
C TYR A 16 -3.85 -0.81 2.77
N THR A 17 -4.06 0.33 3.41
CA THR A 17 -5.15 1.25 3.07
C THR A 17 -4.75 2.16 1.93
N GLY A 18 -5.71 2.92 1.39
CA GLY A 18 -5.40 3.98 0.42
C GLY A 18 -4.41 5.03 0.95
N ALA A 19 -4.42 5.31 2.26
CA ALA A 19 -3.46 6.21 2.88
C ALA A 19 -2.04 5.61 2.90
N ASP A 20 -1.92 4.31 3.17
CA ASP A 20 -0.65 3.60 3.15
C ASP A 20 -0.07 3.54 1.73
N ILE A 21 -0.89 3.25 0.73
CA ILE A 21 -0.47 3.28 -0.69
C ILE A 21 0.02 4.68 -1.08
N ALA A 22 -0.70 5.74 -0.68
CA ALA A 22 -0.26 7.10 -0.94
C ALA A 22 1.08 7.42 -0.24
N ALA A 23 1.28 6.93 0.99
CA ALA A 23 2.56 7.06 1.70
C ALA A 23 3.68 6.29 1.01
N LEU A 24 3.40 5.07 0.53
CA LEU A 24 4.33 4.24 -0.22
C LEU A 24 4.82 4.94 -1.49
N CYS A 25 3.91 5.50 -2.29
CA CYS A 25 4.25 6.25 -3.50
C CYS A 25 5.12 7.48 -3.18
N ARG A 26 4.81 8.21 -2.10
CA ARG A 26 5.62 9.37 -1.66
C ARG A 26 7.03 8.94 -1.25
N GLU A 27 7.16 7.89 -0.45
CA GLU A 27 8.48 7.41 -0.01
C GLU A 27 9.28 6.82 -1.18
N ALA A 28 8.65 6.17 -2.16
CA ALA A 28 9.31 5.72 -3.39
C ALA A 28 9.82 6.89 -4.23
N ALA A 29 9.04 7.97 -4.36
CA ALA A 29 9.50 9.20 -5.02
C ALA A 29 10.69 9.83 -4.28
N LEU A 30 10.63 9.91 -2.95
CA LEU A 30 11.75 10.40 -2.14
C LEU A 30 12.98 9.50 -2.27
N ALA A 31 12.80 8.17 -2.32
CA ALA A 31 13.90 7.24 -2.55
C ALA A 31 14.59 7.46 -3.91
N ALA A 32 13.81 7.78 -4.95
CA ALA A 32 14.34 8.14 -6.26
C ALA A 32 15.17 9.43 -6.21
N LEU A 33 14.64 10.47 -5.56
CA LEU A 33 15.31 11.76 -5.42
C LEU A 33 16.58 11.70 -4.56
N ARG A 34 16.57 10.87 -3.51
CA ARG A 34 17.77 10.63 -2.68
C ARG A 34 18.86 9.88 -3.44
N GLU A 35 18.49 9.03 -4.38
CA GLU A 35 19.45 8.35 -5.26
C GLU A 35 20.04 9.32 -6.30
N ASN A 36 19.19 10.11 -6.94
CA ASN A 36 19.60 11.15 -7.89
C ASN A 36 18.59 12.29 -7.85
N ILE A 37 19.04 13.48 -7.45
CA ILE A 37 18.19 14.68 -7.32
C ILE A 37 17.55 15.10 -8.65
N ASN A 38 18.16 14.73 -9.78
CA ASN A 38 17.64 15.00 -11.12
C ASN A 38 16.81 13.83 -11.70
N SER A 39 16.51 12.81 -10.89
CA SER A 39 15.70 11.67 -11.36
C SER A 39 14.31 12.14 -11.75
N LYS A 40 13.85 11.69 -12.92
CA LYS A 40 12.49 11.94 -13.44
C LYS A 40 11.59 10.72 -13.32
N GLU A 41 12.11 9.59 -12.86
CA GLU A 41 11.42 8.32 -12.87
C GLU A 41 11.55 7.59 -11.53
N VAL A 42 10.45 6.95 -11.13
CA VAL A 42 10.42 5.99 -10.04
C VAL A 42 10.50 4.59 -10.65
N LYS A 43 11.45 3.78 -10.15
CA LYS A 43 11.74 2.41 -10.57
C LYS A 43 11.36 1.43 -9.48
N MET A 44 11.28 0.14 -9.80
CA MET A 44 10.83 -0.86 -8.83
C MET A 44 11.69 -0.90 -7.57
N LYS A 45 13.01 -0.74 -7.71
CA LYS A 45 13.93 -0.63 -6.56
C LYS A 45 13.59 0.47 -5.56
N HIS A 46 12.96 1.56 -5.99
CA HIS A 46 12.55 2.64 -5.10
C HIS A 46 11.32 2.25 -4.29
N PHE A 47 10.39 1.50 -4.90
CA PHE A 47 9.26 0.92 -4.19
C PHE A 47 9.70 -0.15 -3.19
N LEU A 48 10.66 -1.01 -3.56
CA LEU A 48 11.22 -1.99 -2.61
C LEU A 48 11.81 -1.31 -1.37
N LYS A 49 12.58 -0.23 -1.54
CA LYS A 49 13.08 0.61 -0.43
C LYS A 49 11.94 1.27 0.37
N ALA A 50 10.86 1.67 -0.29
CA ALA A 50 9.71 2.28 0.37
C ALA A 50 8.93 1.27 1.23
N LEU A 51 8.76 0.02 0.77
CA LEU A 51 8.11 -1.08 1.50
C LEU A 51 8.85 -1.48 2.78
N GLU A 52 10.16 -1.20 2.87
CA GLU A 52 10.91 -1.37 4.11
C GLU A 52 10.43 -0.41 5.20
N LYS A 53 10.01 0.80 4.83
CA LYS A 53 9.68 1.90 5.74
C LYS A 53 8.19 2.09 5.97
N VAL A 54 7.40 1.97 4.92
CA VAL A 54 5.95 2.05 5.00
C VAL A 54 5.45 0.64 5.31
N LYS A 55 4.67 0.48 6.39
CA LYS A 55 4.07 -0.78 6.79
C LYS A 55 2.56 -0.66 6.67
N ALA A 56 1.89 -1.79 6.43
CA ALA A 56 0.44 -1.86 6.45
C ALA A 56 -0.10 -1.33 7.77
N SER A 57 -1.12 -0.48 7.71
CA SER A 57 -1.79 0.02 8.91
C SER A 57 -2.83 -0.95 9.46
N LEU A 58 -3.34 -1.88 8.65
CA LEU A 58 -4.29 -2.89 9.08
C LEU A 58 -3.60 -4.24 9.32
N THR A 59 -3.94 -4.86 10.45
CA THR A 59 -3.61 -6.26 10.74
C THR A 59 -4.70 -7.19 10.19
N LYS A 60 -4.40 -8.49 10.12
CA LYS A 60 -5.42 -9.51 9.78
C LYS A 60 -6.62 -9.47 10.72
N TYR A 61 -6.37 -9.24 12.01
CA TYR A 61 -7.44 -9.10 13.01
C TYR A 61 -8.35 -7.90 12.70
N ASP A 62 -7.78 -6.74 12.35
CA ASP A 62 -8.58 -5.56 12.01
C ASP A 62 -9.49 -5.84 10.81
N ILE A 63 -8.96 -6.48 9.77
CA ILE A 63 -9.71 -6.84 8.56
C ILE A 63 -10.85 -7.79 8.90
N GLU A 64 -10.57 -8.87 9.63
CA GLU A 64 -11.58 -9.86 10.06
C GLU A 64 -12.67 -9.20 10.92
N GLU A 65 -12.29 -8.28 11.81
CA GLU A 65 -13.23 -7.53 12.63
C GLU A 65 -14.12 -6.59 11.79
N PHE A 66 -13.54 -5.86 10.83
CA PHE A 66 -14.31 -5.01 9.91
C PHE A 66 -15.32 -5.83 9.10
N GLU A 67 -14.91 -6.98 8.58
CA GLU A 67 -15.81 -7.87 7.84
C GLU A 67 -16.94 -8.42 8.71
N ARG A 68 -16.64 -8.83 9.95
CA ARG A 68 -17.65 -9.31 10.90
C ARG A 68 -18.68 -8.22 11.19
N ARG A 69 -18.23 -7.01 11.53
CA ARG A 69 -19.12 -5.86 11.80
C ARG A 69 -19.95 -5.50 10.57
N ALA A 70 -19.37 -5.52 9.37
CA ALA A 70 -20.10 -5.26 8.13
C ALA A 70 -21.21 -6.30 7.87
N LYS A 71 -20.94 -7.59 8.15
CA LYS A 71 -21.95 -8.67 8.05
C LYS A 71 -23.09 -8.47 9.05
N GLU A 72 -22.80 -8.06 10.28
CA GLU A 72 -23.80 -7.77 11.32
C GLU A 72 -24.71 -6.60 10.91
N ILE A 73 -24.14 -5.49 10.44
CA ILE A 73 -24.89 -4.32 9.95
C ILE A 73 -25.81 -4.73 8.79
N LYS A 74 -25.30 -5.50 7.82
CA LYS A 74 -26.08 -5.97 6.67
C LYS A 74 -27.29 -6.81 7.09
N ARG A 75 -27.16 -7.63 8.15
CA ARG A 75 -28.28 -8.42 8.71
C ARG A 75 -29.32 -7.55 9.39
N MET A 76 -28.92 -6.47 10.05
CA MET A 76 -29.83 -5.55 10.74
C MET A 76 -30.64 -4.66 9.78
N ILE A 77 -30.06 -4.26 8.65
CA ILE A 77 -30.71 -3.35 7.68
C ILE A 77 -31.40 -4.09 6.52
N GLY A 78 -31.04 -5.35 6.29
CA GLY A 78 -31.56 -6.17 5.19
C GLY A 78 -32.72 -7.10 5.60
N GLY A 79 -33.23 -6.96 6.83
CA GLY A 79 -34.40 -7.65 7.36
C GLY A 79 -35.59 -6.71 7.50
#